data_AF-A0A0A3HRH5-F1
#
_entry.id   AF-A0A0A3HRH5-F1
#
_cell.length_a   1.000
_cell.length_b   1.000
_cell.length_c   1.000
_cell.angle_alpha   90.00
_cell.angle_beta   90.00
_cell.angle_gamma   90.00
#
_symmetry.space_group_name_H-M   'P 1'
#
loop_
_entity.id
_entity.type
_entity.pdbx_description
1 polymer ?
#
loop_
_entity_poly.entity_id
_entity_poly.type
_entity_poly.pdbx_seq_one_letter_code
_entity_poly.pdbx_strand_id
1 'polypeptide(L)'
;MNEQILELLLKSEVKKLPDDKRQLYQFIIDIEDSLVEKSNSVDEYLRVFKAHSPYAIASRYFNMPFNTVAELMNEIEDELAERIEERCEKLKWLDYTDQFIEASCENNRRQVFLFMN
;
A
#
# COMPACT_ATOMS: atom_id res chain seq x y z
N MET A 1 7.06 2.77 12.95
CA MET A 1 7.00 3.48 11.65
C MET A 1 5.60 4.06 11.54
N ASN A 2 5.44 5.35 11.20
CA ASN A 2 4.13 6.01 11.22
C ASN A 2 3.25 5.47 10.08
N GLU A 3 2.05 4.97 10.39
CA GLU A 3 1.09 4.40 9.41
C GLU A 3 0.77 5.38 8.28
N GLN A 4 0.70 6.68 8.60
CA GLN A 4 0.46 7.74 7.61
C GLN A 4 1.60 7.87 6.59
N ILE A 5 2.85 7.66 7.02
CA ILE A 5 4.00 7.72 6.11
C ILE A 5 3.99 6.49 5.19
N LEU A 6 3.62 5.32 5.72
CA LEU A 6 3.49 4.11 4.93
C LEU A 6 2.39 4.25 3.87
N GLU A 7 1.24 4.81 4.23
CA GLU A 7 0.14 5.05 3.30
C GLU A 7 0.55 6.03 2.18
N LEU A 8 1.27 7.10 2.51
CA LEU A 8 1.80 8.05 1.52
C LEU A 8 2.83 7.40 0.59
N LEU A 9 3.72 6.56 1.14
CA LEU A 9 4.70 5.81 0.36
C LEU A 9 4.01 4.86 -0.60
N LEU A 10 3.05 4.06 -0.12
CA LEU A 10 2.25 3.15 -0.95
C LEU A 10 1.54 3.91 -2.08
N LYS A 11 0.84 5.01 -1.77
CA LYS A 11 0.20 5.87 -2.79
C LYS A 11 1.19 6.41 -3.82
N SER A 12 2.42 6.72 -3.41
CA SER A 12 3.47 7.20 -4.32
C SER A 12 4.05 6.10 -5.21
N GLU A 13 4.18 4.87 -4.69
CA GLU A 13 4.71 3.72 -5.43
C GLU A 13 3.67 3.15 -6.39
N VAL A 14 2.39 3.08 -6.00
CA VAL A 14 1.29 2.69 -6.88
C VAL A 14 1.19 3.62 -8.10
N LYS A 15 1.47 4.92 -7.94
CA LYS A 15 1.51 5.87 -9.07
C LYS A 15 2.64 5.60 -10.06
N LYS A 16 3.73 4.95 -9.63
CA LYS A 16 4.88 4.60 -10.48
C LYS A 16 4.77 3.24 -11.13
N LEU A 17 3.73 2.46 -10.80
CA LEU A 17 3.45 1.21 -11.51
C LEU A 17 3.03 1.51 -12.96
N PRO A 18 3.32 0.58 -13.89
CA PRO A 18 2.78 0.62 -15.24
C PRO A 18 1.25 0.76 -15.23
N ASP A 19 0.68 1.51 -16.17
CA ASP A 19 -0.75 1.83 -16.19
C ASP A 19 -1.64 0.57 -16.13
N ASP A 20 -1.25 -0.51 -16.81
CA ASP A 20 -1.99 -1.77 -16.84
C ASP A 20 -2.01 -2.47 -15.47
N LYS A 21 -0.84 -2.54 -14.79
CA LYS A 21 -0.72 -3.09 -13.44
C LYS A 21 -1.47 -2.23 -12.42
N ARG A 22 -1.38 -0.91 -12.55
CA ARG A 22 -2.06 0.05 -11.66
C ARG A 22 -3.57 -0.06 -11.78
N GLN A 23 -4.11 -0.22 -12.99
CA GLN A 23 -5.54 -0.40 -13.21
C GLN A 23 -6.07 -1.69 -12.57
N LEU A 24 -5.34 -2.79 -12.71
CA LEU A 24 -5.71 -4.06 -12.07
C LEU A 24 -5.72 -3.94 -10.55
N TYR A 25 -4.64 -3.40 -9.98
CA TYR A 25 -4.49 -3.21 -8.55
C TYR A 25 -5.61 -2.32 -7.98
N GLN A 26 -5.84 -1.14 -8.58
CA GLN A 26 -6.88 -0.21 -8.13
C GLN A 26 -8.28 -0.84 -8.25
N PHE A 27 -8.54 -1.59 -9.31
CA PHE A 27 -9.83 -2.25 -9.49
C PHE A 27 -10.12 -3.28 -8.38
N ILE A 28 -9.11 -4.04 -7.95
CA ILE A 28 -9.24 -5.00 -6.86
C ILE A 28 -9.47 -4.26 -5.53
N ILE A 29 -8.68 -3.22 -5.25
CA ILE A 29 -8.83 -2.39 -4.04
C ILE A 29 -10.22 -1.74 -3.97
N ASP A 30 -10.72 -1.18 -5.07
CA ASP A 30 -12.05 -0.55 -5.11
C ASP A 30 -13.18 -1.55 -4.80
N ILE A 31 -13.01 -2.81 -5.23
CA ILE A 31 -13.95 -3.89 -4.88
C ILE A 31 -13.84 -4.23 -3.41
N GLU A 32 -12.63 -4.37 -2.87
CA GLU A 32 -12.40 -4.67 -1.45
C GLU A 32 -12.95 -3.56 -0.55
N ASP A 33 -12.70 -2.30 -0.87
CA ASP A 33 -13.26 -1.14 -0.18
C ASP A 33 -14.79 -1.16 -0.22
N SER A 34 -15.38 -1.46 -1.39
CA SER A 34 -16.83 -1.62 -1.53
C SER A 34 -17.39 -2.77 -0.69
N LEU A 35 -16.61 -3.83 -0.44
CA LEU A 35 -16.99 -4.95 0.42
C LEU A 35 -16.89 -4.58 1.90
N VAL A 36 -15.86 -3.81 2.28
CA VAL A 36 -15.69 -3.28 3.64
C VAL A 36 -16.84 -2.32 3.97
N GLU A 37 -17.18 -1.38 3.09
CA GLU A 37 -18.30 -0.45 3.29
C GLU A 37 -19.65 -1.15 3.49
N LYS A 38 -19.83 -2.32 2.87
CA LYS A 38 -21.06 -3.12 2.99
C LYS A 38 -21.08 -4.04 4.21
N SER A 39 -19.95 -4.18 4.90
CA SER A 39 -19.79 -5.15 6.00
C SER A 39 -19.66 -4.42 7.33
N ASN A 40 -20.53 -4.73 8.29
CA ASN A 40 -20.49 -4.10 9.61
C ASN A 40 -19.54 -4.82 10.59
N SER A 41 -19.07 -6.01 10.21
CA SER A 41 -18.18 -6.86 11.01
C SER A 41 -17.20 -7.62 10.11
N VAL A 42 -16.03 -7.96 10.68
CA VAL A 42 -15.00 -8.77 10.01
C VAL A 42 -15.54 -10.13 9.58
N ASP A 43 -16.41 -10.76 10.38
CA ASP A 43 -17.05 -12.03 10.02
C ASP A 43 -17.99 -11.90 8.82
N GLU A 44 -18.68 -10.77 8.71
CA GLU A 44 -19.56 -10.47 7.58
C GLU A 44 -18.74 -10.22 6.31
N TYR A 45 -17.66 -9.44 6.42
CA TYR A 45 -16.70 -9.23 5.36
C TYR A 45 -16.13 -10.54 4.83
N LEU A 46 -15.64 -11.43 5.70
CA LEU A 46 -15.07 -12.71 5.28
C LEU A 46 -16.09 -13.63 4.58
N ARG A 47 -17.37 -13.59 5.00
CA ARG A 47 -18.43 -14.34 4.32
C ARG A 47 -18.72 -13.77 2.93
N VAL A 48 -18.83 -12.45 2.81
CA VAL A 48 -19.11 -11.79 1.53
C VAL A 48 -17.92 -11.91 0.59
N PHE A 49 -16.70 -11.77 1.08
CA PHE A 49 -15.46 -11.94 0.32
C PHE A 49 -15.32 -13.35 -0.27
N LYS A 50 -15.66 -14.40 0.51
CA LYS A 50 -15.71 -15.78 0.00
C LYS A 50 -16.77 -15.97 -1.08
N ALA A 51 -17.92 -15.31 -0.96
CA ALA A 51 -18.99 -15.39 -1.94
C ALA A 51 -18.71 -14.57 -3.21
N HIS A 52 -18.03 -13.44 -3.07
CA HIS A 52 -17.71 -12.48 -4.12
C HIS A 52 -16.21 -12.19 -4.11
N SER A 53 -15.42 -13.17 -4.55
CA SER A 53 -13.96 -13.01 -4.60
C SER A 53 -13.59 -11.86 -5.55
N PRO A 54 -12.87 -10.82 -5.08
CA PRO A 54 -12.43 -9.70 -5.91
C PRO A 54 -11.64 -10.15 -7.14
N TYR A 55 -10.79 -11.18 -6.96
CA TYR A 55 -10.03 -11.83 -8.03
C TYR A 55 -10.93 -12.47 -9.11
N ALA A 56 -12.06 -13.06 -8.72
CA ALA A 56 -13.01 -13.63 -9.68
C ALA A 56 -13.75 -12.55 -10.47
N ILE A 57 -14.01 -11.39 -9.84
CA ILE A 57 -14.62 -10.23 -10.50
C ILE A 57 -13.61 -9.60 -11.46
N ALA A 58 -12.36 -9.41 -11.03
CA ALA A 58 -11.26 -8.91 -11.87
C ALA A 58 -10.99 -9.83 -13.06
N SER A 59 -10.97 -11.15 -12.86
CA SER A 59 -10.85 -12.15 -13.94
C SER A 59 -11.92 -11.96 -15.03
N ARG A 60 -13.18 -11.70 -14.64
CA ARG A 60 -14.27 -11.44 -15.60
C ARG A 60 -14.14 -10.08 -16.28
N TYR A 61 -13.71 -9.05 -15.55
CA TYR A 61 -13.59 -7.69 -16.07
C TYR A 61 -12.43 -7.55 -17.08
N PHE A 62 -11.26 -8.09 -16.74
CA PHE A 62 -10.07 -8.06 -17.59
C PHE A 62 -10.02 -9.20 -18.61
N ASN A 63 -11.00 -10.11 -18.58
CA ASN A 63 -11.08 -11.30 -19.42
C ASN A 63 -9.81 -12.17 -19.34
N MET A 64 -9.27 -12.31 -18.12
CA MET A 64 -8.06 -13.07 -17.80
C MET A 64 -8.41 -14.26 -16.90
N PRO A 65 -7.62 -15.36 -16.92
CA PRO A 65 -7.80 -16.46 -15.98
C PRO A 65 -7.63 -15.99 -14.53
N PHE A 66 -8.39 -16.58 -13.60
CA PHE A 66 -8.25 -16.32 -12.16
C PHE A 66 -6.80 -16.45 -11.68
N ASN A 67 -6.11 -17.52 -12.09
CA ASN A 67 -4.73 -17.77 -11.71
C ASN A 67 -3.79 -16.65 -12.20
N THR A 68 -3.99 -16.19 -13.44
CA THR A 68 -3.19 -15.10 -14.01
C THR A 68 -3.43 -13.78 -13.29
N VAL A 69 -4.67 -13.49 -12.88
CA VAL A 69 -4.97 -12.31 -12.07
C VAL A 69 -4.32 -12.40 -10.69
N ALA A 70 -4.34 -13.57 -10.05
CA ALA A 70 -3.69 -13.80 -8.77
C ALA A 70 -2.16 -13.69 -8.87
N GLU A 71 -1.56 -14.25 -9.92
CA GLU A 71 -0.12 -14.14 -10.20
C GLU A 71 0.29 -12.68 -10.43
N LEU A 72 -0.46 -11.94 -11.25
CA LEU A 72 -0.21 -10.52 -11.49
C LEU A 72 -0.36 -9.69 -10.23
N MET A 73 -1.36 -9.98 -9.39
CA MET A 73 -1.54 -9.27 -8.12
C MET A 73 -0.37 -9.54 -7.16
N ASN A 74 0.05 -10.80 -7.01
CA ASN A 74 1.23 -11.13 -6.21
C ASN A 74 2.48 -10.44 -6.73
N GLU A 75 2.70 -10.42 -8.06
CA GLU A 75 3.85 -9.72 -8.65
C GLU A 75 3.82 -8.22 -8.35
N ILE A 76 2.63 -7.60 -8.40
CA ILE A 76 2.45 -6.19 -8.04
C ILE A 76 2.73 -5.97 -6.55
N GLU A 77 2.21 -6.82 -5.68
CA GLU A 77 2.43 -6.72 -4.23
C GLU A 77 3.90 -6.91 -3.85
N ASP A 78 4.58 -7.89 -4.45
CA ASP A 78 6.01 -8.12 -4.26
C ASP A 78 6.85 -6.92 -4.75
N GLU A 79 6.55 -6.39 -5.94
CA GLU A 79 7.22 -5.21 -6.49
C GLU A 79 7.00 -3.96 -5.62
N LEU A 80 5.78 -3.77 -5.10
CA LEU A 80 5.47 -2.69 -4.16
C LEU A 80 6.19 -2.88 -2.82
N ALA A 81 6.20 -4.10 -2.29
CA ALA A 81 6.86 -4.41 -1.02
C ALA A 81 8.36 -4.14 -1.09
N GLU A 82 9.04 -4.61 -2.14
CA GLU A 82 10.47 -4.38 -2.35
C GLU A 82 10.78 -2.88 -2.45
N ARG A 83 10.02 -2.12 -3.25
CA ARG A 83 10.22 -0.66 -3.40
C ARG A 83 9.95 0.11 -2.12
N ILE A 84 8.93 -0.30 -1.36
CA ILE A 84 8.64 0.29 -0.05
C ILE A 84 9.76 -0.03 0.93
N GLU A 85 10.26 -1.26 0.96
CA GLU A 85 11.36 -1.67 1.83
C GLU A 85 12.63 -0.88 1.51
N GLU A 86 13.03 -0.78 0.25
CA GLU A 86 14.18 0.04 -0.18
C GLU A 86 14.03 1.51 0.24
N ARG A 87 12.83 2.08 0.09
CA ARG A 87 12.56 3.46 0.49
C ARG A 87 12.53 3.62 2.00
N CYS A 88 11.99 2.66 2.73
CA CYS A 88 11.99 2.62 4.17
C CYS A 88 13.42 2.50 4.71
N GLU A 89 14.29 1.72 4.08
CA GLU A 89 15.72 1.69 4.41
C GLU A 89 16.35 3.06 4.17
N LYS A 90 16.19 3.65 2.96
CA LYS A 90 16.71 4.99 2.66
C LYS A 90 16.21 6.07 3.62
N LEU A 91 14.94 6.00 4.04
CA LEU A 91 14.34 6.90 5.04
C LEU A 91 14.88 6.65 6.46
N LYS A 92 15.14 5.39 6.85
CA LYS A 92 15.83 5.07 8.11
C LYS A 92 17.26 5.64 8.13
N TRP A 93 17.95 5.62 6.99
CA TRP A 93 19.28 6.25 6.85
C TRP A 93 19.22 7.78 6.90
N LEU A 94 18.08 8.38 6.56
CA LEU A 94 17.81 9.83 6.63
C LEU A 94 17.07 10.22 7.93
N ASP A 95 17.30 9.50 9.02
CA ASP A 95 16.87 9.94 10.36
C ASP A 95 17.77 11.10 10.82
N TYR A 96 17.34 12.33 10.54
CA TYR A 96 18.01 13.57 10.94
C TYR A 96 17.78 13.95 12.40
N THR A 97 17.22 13.06 13.23
CA THR A 97 16.99 13.32 14.66
C THR A 97 18.27 13.79 15.34
N ASP A 98 19.44 13.24 14.99
CA ASP A 98 20.72 13.64 15.58
C ASP A 98 21.22 15.03 15.13
N GLN A 99 20.91 15.48 13.91
CA GLN A 99 21.37 16.78 13.41
C GLN A 99 20.52 17.97 13.91
N PHE A 100 19.28 17.73 14.34
CA PHE A 100 18.44 18.76 14.96
C PHE A 100 18.53 18.82 16.49
N ILE A 101 19.07 17.78 17.15
CA ILE A 101 19.34 17.81 18.59
C ILE A 101 20.38 18.90 18.95
N GLU A 102 21.38 19.14 18.09
CA GLU A 102 22.38 20.19 18.33
C GLU A 102 21.84 21.62 18.17
N ALA A 103 20.74 21.82 17.45
CA ALA A 103 20.20 23.16 17.17
C ALA A 103 19.15 23.64 18.19
N SER A 104 18.52 22.73 18.95
CA SER A 104 17.50 23.08 19.93
C SER A 104 17.92 22.71 21.35
N CYS A 105 18.36 23.71 22.11
CA CYS A 105 18.48 23.65 23.57
C CYS A 105 17.08 23.53 24.22
N GLU A 106 16.33 22.47 23.97
CA GLU A 106 15.09 22.18 24.71
C GLU A 106 14.78 20.67 24.66
N ASN A 107 14.61 20.07 25.83
CA ASN A 107 14.36 18.65 26.10
C ASN A 107 13.00 18.16 25.58
N ASN A 108 12.74 18.25 24.27
CA ASN A 108 11.61 17.62 23.63
C ASN A 108 12.11 16.82 22.43
N ARG A 109 12.13 15.49 22.58
CA ARG A 109 12.42 14.52 21.52
C ARG A 109 11.39 14.67 20.39
N ARG A 110 11.63 15.61 19.47
CA ARG A 110 10.87 15.77 18.23
C ARG A 110 11.60 14.99 17.15
N GLN A 111 10.99 13.91 16.68
CA GLN A 111 11.47 13.16 15.53
C GLN A 111 11.16 13.98 14.27
N VAL A 112 12.20 14.41 13.55
CA VAL A 112 12.07 15.23 12.34
C VAL A 112 12.44 14.37 11.14
N PHE A 113 11.47 14.15 10.25
CA PHE A 113 11.67 13.39 9.01
C PHE A 113 11.69 14.36 7.83
N LEU A 114 12.73 14.26 6.98
CA LEU A 114 12.91 15.14 5.82
C LEU A 114 12.33 14.45 4.58
N PHE A 115 11.26 15.05 4.02
CA PHE A 115 10.61 14.57 2.81
C PHE A 115 11.17 15.35 1.62
N MET A 116 11.98 14.70 0.77
CA MET A 116 12.33 15.25 -0.54
C MET A 116 11.50 14.56 -1.61
N ASN A 117 10.75 15.38 -2.35
CA ASN A 117 9.89 15.01 -3.48
C ASN A 117 10.67 14.98 -4.78
#